data_AF-A0A2E8YAE7-F1
#
_entry.id   AF-A0A2E8YAE7-F1
#
_cell.length_a   1.000
_cell.length_b   1.000
_cell.length_c   1.000
_cell.angle_alpha   90.00
_cell.angle_beta   90.00
_cell.angle_gamma   90.00
#
_symmetry.space_group_name_H-M   'P 1'
#
loop_
_entity.id
_entity.type
_entity.pdbx_description
1 polymer ?
#
loop_
_entity_poly.entity_id
_entity_poly.type
_entity_poly.pdbx_seq_one_letter_code
_entity_poly.pdbx_strand_id
1 'polypeptide(L)'
;MAHSHTQAKDTVMHVKITEDGTLALEDADNFKAFSIVEAVAGTAAGALGDRATAAEDNHYWLDAQAVIELSGRGDDDAWCNGFWAMLKAVEKYGYSDLSAKRVKAHVEAPA
;
A
#
# COMPACT_ATOMS: atom_id res chain seq x y z
N MET A 1 -8.94 37.39 -2.05
CA MET A 1 -8.65 36.36 -1.04
C MET A 1 -8.76 35.03 -1.75
N ALA A 2 -7.63 34.33 -1.94
CA ALA A 2 -7.62 33.07 -2.66
C ALA A 2 -8.23 31.99 -1.75
N HIS A 3 -9.36 31.43 -2.15
CA HIS A 3 -9.84 30.19 -1.57
C HIS A 3 -8.90 29.08 -2.03
N SER A 4 -7.91 28.74 -1.21
CA SER A 4 -7.23 27.47 -1.34
C SER A 4 -8.23 26.39 -0.95
N HIS A 5 -8.93 25.84 -1.94
CA HIS A 5 -9.44 24.49 -1.83
C HIS A 5 -8.21 23.58 -1.76
N THR A 6 -7.74 23.29 -0.55
CA THR A 6 -6.94 22.09 -0.35
C THR A 6 -7.90 20.94 -0.60
N GLN A 7 -7.94 20.46 -1.84
CA GLN A 7 -8.61 19.24 -2.18
C GLN A 7 -7.98 18.16 -1.31
N ALA A 8 -8.74 17.63 -0.34
CA ALA A 8 -8.38 16.37 0.28
C ALA A 8 -8.30 15.38 -0.89
N LYS A 9 -7.08 15.01 -1.29
CA LYS A 9 -6.85 13.87 -2.18
C LYS A 9 -7.64 12.73 -1.56
N ASP A 10 -8.56 12.09 -2.28
CA ASP A 10 -9.26 10.92 -1.75
C ASP A 10 -8.19 9.91 -1.31
N THR A 11 -7.90 9.84 -0.01
CA THR A 11 -6.75 9.07 0.48
C THR A 11 -7.10 7.60 0.39
N VAL A 12 -6.28 6.85 -0.34
CA VAL A 12 -6.40 5.39 -0.47
C VAL A 12 -5.59 4.72 0.65
N MET A 13 -5.87 3.46 0.96
CA MET A 13 -5.01 2.68 1.85
C MET A 13 -3.59 2.70 1.27
N HIS A 14 -2.58 3.02 2.08
CA HIS A 14 -1.22 3.10 1.57
C HIS A 14 -0.16 2.74 2.59
N VAL A 15 0.90 2.10 2.12
CA VAL A 15 2.14 1.95 2.89
C VAL A 15 2.95 3.23 2.71
N LYS A 16 3.10 3.97 3.82
CA LYS A 16 3.92 5.16 3.89
C LYS A 16 5.34 4.78 4.29
N ILE A 17 6.30 5.29 3.55
CA ILE A 17 7.72 5.27 3.87
C ILE A 17 8.07 6.65 4.41
N THR A 18 8.43 6.72 5.69
CA THR A 18 8.83 7.97 6.36
C THR A 18 10.25 8.39 5.97
N GLU A 19 10.66 9.61 6.34
CA GLU A 19 11.99 10.14 6.01
C GLU A 19 13.14 9.30 6.61
N ASP A 20 12.91 8.64 7.74
CA ASP A 20 13.85 7.72 8.40
C ASP A 20 13.74 6.26 7.88
N GLY A 21 12.92 6.02 6.86
CA GLY A 21 12.76 4.72 6.20
C GLY A 21 11.86 3.73 6.95
N THR A 22 11.14 4.17 8.00
CA THR A 22 10.13 3.33 8.65
C THR A 22 8.88 3.17 7.79
N LEU A 23 8.17 2.07 7.99
CA LEU A 23 6.95 1.74 7.27
C LEU A 23 5.75 1.87 8.20
N ALA A 24 4.69 2.52 7.72
CA ALA A 24 3.40 2.56 8.38
C ALA A 24 2.29 2.33 7.36
N LEU A 25 1.21 1.66 7.77
CA LEU A 25 0.00 1.56 6.97
C LEU A 25 -0.98 2.66 7.39
N GLU A 26 -1.31 3.56 6.47
CA GLU A 26 -2.29 4.62 6.66
C GLU A 26 -3.59 4.29 5.89
N ASP A 27 -4.72 4.85 6.36
CA ASP A 27 -6.06 4.57 5.83
C ASP A 27 -6.40 3.06 5.74
N ALA A 28 -6.00 2.29 6.77
CA ALA A 28 -6.08 0.83 6.80
C ALA A 28 -7.49 0.24 6.61
N ASP A 29 -8.55 1.02 6.75
CA ASP A 29 -9.94 0.59 6.52
C ASP A 29 -10.45 0.91 5.09
N ASN A 30 -9.64 1.54 4.24
CA ASN A 30 -10.01 1.90 2.87
C ASN A 30 -9.63 0.81 1.84
N PHE A 31 -10.46 -0.24 1.78
CA PHE A 31 -10.28 -1.37 0.86
C PHE A 31 -10.63 -1.09 -0.62
N LYS A 32 -10.62 0.17 -1.06
CA LYS A 32 -10.98 0.54 -2.45
C LYS A 32 -9.78 0.59 -3.39
N ALA A 33 -8.61 0.90 -2.86
CA ALA A 33 -7.36 1.05 -3.61
C ALA A 33 -6.17 0.95 -2.65
N PHE A 34 -5.00 0.61 -3.20
CA PHE A 34 -3.77 0.40 -2.44
C PHE A 34 -2.57 1.04 -3.15
N SER A 35 -1.78 1.84 -2.44
CA SER A 35 -0.56 2.45 -2.99
C SER A 35 0.63 2.43 -2.00
N ILE A 36 1.80 2.81 -2.48
CA ILE A 36 2.96 3.14 -1.65
C ILE A 36 3.21 4.64 -1.76
N VAL A 37 3.47 5.31 -0.64
CA VAL A 37 3.81 6.74 -0.60
C VAL A 37 5.19 6.92 -0.01
N GLU A 38 6.08 7.57 -0.74
CA GLU A 38 7.41 7.92 -0.26
C GLU A 38 7.45 9.34 0.29
N ALA A 39 7.98 9.53 1.51
CA ALA A 39 8.31 10.86 2.00
C ALA A 39 9.52 11.47 1.24
N VAL A 40 10.45 10.60 0.82
CA VAL A 40 11.63 10.97 0.03
C VAL A 40 11.67 10.09 -1.21
N ALA A 41 11.62 10.70 -2.39
CA ALA A 41 11.56 9.98 -3.66
C ALA A 41 12.73 8.99 -3.83
N GLY A 42 12.41 7.76 -4.26
CA GLY A 42 13.40 6.72 -4.56
C GLY A 42 13.91 5.95 -3.33
N THR A 43 13.18 5.99 -2.21
CA THR A 43 13.52 5.26 -0.98
C THR A 43 12.82 3.91 -0.85
N ALA A 44 11.81 3.61 -1.67
CA ALA A 44 10.97 2.41 -1.59
C ALA A 44 11.76 1.12 -1.68
N ALA A 45 12.71 1.02 -2.62
CA ALA A 45 13.53 -0.18 -2.77
C ALA A 45 14.30 -0.52 -1.48
N GLY A 46 14.85 0.49 -0.81
CA GLY A 46 15.60 0.30 0.44
C GLY A 46 14.70 0.04 1.64
N ALA A 47 13.59 0.76 1.76
CA ALA A 47 12.68 0.67 2.90
C ALA A 47 11.85 -0.64 2.90
N LEU A 48 11.38 -1.08 1.72
CA LEU A 48 10.58 -2.30 1.60
C LEU A 48 11.43 -3.56 1.81
N GLY A 49 12.68 -3.55 1.33
CA GLY A 49 13.60 -4.69 1.44
C GLY A 49 12.97 -5.99 0.95
N ASP A 50 13.13 -7.08 1.71
CA ASP A 50 12.64 -8.41 1.35
C ASP A 50 11.10 -8.55 1.35
N ARG A 51 10.38 -7.53 1.84
CA ARG A 51 8.90 -7.51 1.84
C ARG A 51 8.32 -7.21 0.46
N ALA A 52 9.15 -6.77 -0.49
CA ALA A 52 8.68 -6.44 -1.82
C ALA A 52 9.67 -6.80 -2.92
N THR A 53 9.14 -6.98 -4.13
CA THR A 53 9.93 -7.09 -5.35
C THR A 53 9.46 -6.04 -6.35
N ALA A 54 10.40 -5.35 -7.00
CA ALA A 54 10.08 -4.40 -8.05
C ALA A 54 9.27 -5.06 -9.18
N ALA A 55 8.29 -4.32 -9.68
CA ALA A 55 7.48 -4.66 -10.83
C ALA A 55 7.65 -3.58 -11.91
N GLU A 56 6.90 -3.71 -12.99
CA GLU A 56 6.84 -2.72 -14.06
C GLU A 56 6.31 -1.35 -13.59
N ASP A 57 6.57 -0.30 -14.38
CA ASP A 57 5.91 1.01 -14.27
C ASP A 57 5.90 1.63 -12.85
N ASN A 58 7.02 1.56 -12.13
CA ASN A 58 7.14 2.09 -10.76
C ASN A 58 6.17 1.44 -9.76
N HIS A 59 5.88 0.15 -9.95
CA HIS A 59 5.13 -0.66 -9.01
C HIS A 59 6.05 -1.59 -8.22
N TYR A 60 5.53 -2.06 -7.09
CA TYR A 60 6.11 -3.15 -6.33
C TYR A 60 5.05 -4.20 -6.05
N TRP A 61 5.47 -5.47 -6.08
CA TRP A 61 4.73 -6.56 -5.46
C TRP A 61 5.13 -6.63 -3.98
N LEU A 62 4.21 -6.30 -3.08
CA LEU A 62 4.40 -6.44 -1.63
C LEU A 62 3.83 -7.77 -1.14
N ASP A 63 4.47 -8.36 -0.15
CA ASP A 63 3.92 -9.48 0.63
C ASP A 63 2.66 -9.03 1.38
N ALA A 64 1.54 -9.70 1.12
CA ALA A 64 0.27 -9.43 1.78
C ALA A 64 0.37 -9.62 3.31
N GLN A 65 1.21 -10.55 3.78
CA GLN A 65 1.46 -10.76 5.20
C GLN A 65 2.13 -9.54 5.84
N ALA A 66 3.09 -8.92 5.15
CA ALA A 66 3.73 -7.70 5.64
C ALA A 66 2.72 -6.54 5.77
N VAL A 67 1.74 -6.44 4.87
CA VAL A 67 0.67 -5.43 4.96
C VAL A 67 -0.24 -5.69 6.17
N ILE A 68 -0.56 -6.96 6.44
CA ILE A 68 -1.34 -7.37 7.62
C ILE A 68 -0.57 -7.08 8.93
N GLU A 69 0.75 -7.32 8.95
CA GLU A 69 1.59 -6.98 10.11
C GLU A 69 1.62 -5.47 10.35
N LEU A 70 1.79 -4.67 9.28
CA LEU A 70 1.80 -3.21 9.36
C LEU A 70 0.46 -2.62 9.81
N SER A 71 -0.65 -3.32 9.58
CA SER A 71 -1.96 -2.86 10.05
C SER A 71 -2.12 -2.97 11.57
N GLY A 72 -1.33 -3.83 12.22
CA GLY A 72 -1.52 -4.18 13.63
C GLY A 72 -2.82 -4.95 13.90
N ARG A 73 -3.48 -5.45 12.86
CA ARG A 73 -4.79 -6.12 12.92
C ARG A 73 -4.76 -7.58 12.46
N GLY A 74 -3.59 -8.23 12.60
CA GLY A 74 -3.44 -9.65 12.22
C GLY A 74 -4.41 -10.60 12.92
N ASP A 75 -4.84 -10.27 14.14
CA ASP A 75 -5.80 -11.04 14.92
C ASP A 75 -7.27 -10.60 14.72
N ASP A 76 -7.52 -9.60 13.87
CA ASP A 76 -8.87 -9.15 13.51
C ASP A 76 -9.34 -9.88 12.25
N ASP A 77 -10.08 -10.97 12.45
CA ASP A 77 -10.63 -11.77 11.35
C ASP A 77 -11.47 -10.94 10.38
N ALA A 78 -12.22 -9.94 10.86
CA ALA A 78 -13.08 -9.14 9.99
C ALA A 78 -12.23 -8.25 9.07
N TRP A 79 -11.20 -7.62 9.62
CA TRP A 79 -10.26 -6.80 8.85
C TRP A 79 -9.46 -7.66 7.86
N CYS A 80 -8.90 -8.78 8.31
CA CYS A 80 -8.16 -9.73 7.47
C CYS A 80 -9.02 -10.24 6.31
N ASN A 81 -10.28 -10.62 6.57
CA ASN A 81 -11.20 -11.03 5.53
C ASN A 81 -11.49 -9.90 4.52
N GLY A 82 -11.64 -8.66 4.99
CA GLY A 82 -11.81 -7.48 4.14
C GLY A 82 -10.61 -7.25 3.22
N PHE A 83 -9.39 -7.34 3.76
CA PHE A 83 -8.16 -7.20 3.00
C PHE A 83 -8.01 -8.30 1.94
N TRP A 84 -8.23 -9.57 2.30
CA TRP A 84 -8.19 -10.67 1.33
C TRP A 84 -9.28 -10.56 0.25
N ALA A 85 -10.48 -10.07 0.61
CA ALA A 85 -11.55 -9.81 -0.35
C ALA A 85 -11.16 -8.70 -1.35
N MET A 86 -10.50 -7.64 -0.90
CA MET A 86 -9.92 -6.61 -1.78
C MET A 86 -8.93 -7.23 -2.76
N LEU A 87 -7.96 -8.01 -2.28
CA LEU A 87 -6.97 -8.65 -3.16
C LEU A 87 -7.65 -9.55 -4.18
N LYS A 88 -8.62 -10.37 -3.78
CA LYS A 88 -9.37 -11.23 -4.69
C LYS A 88 -10.13 -10.44 -5.76
N ALA A 89 -10.69 -9.28 -5.42
CA ALA A 89 -11.44 -8.46 -6.36
C ALA A 89 -10.54 -7.87 -7.48
N VAL A 90 -9.27 -7.60 -7.16
CA VAL A 90 -8.32 -6.97 -8.08
C VAL A 90 -7.38 -7.94 -8.80
N GLU A 91 -7.39 -9.23 -8.44
CA GLU A 91 -6.55 -10.28 -9.04
C GLU A 91 -6.73 -10.37 -10.56
N LYS A 92 -7.98 -10.36 -11.02
CA LYS A 92 -8.31 -10.40 -12.45
C LYS A 92 -7.78 -9.21 -13.26
N TYR A 93 -7.39 -8.12 -12.60
CA TYR A 93 -6.78 -6.95 -13.21
C TYR A 93 -5.25 -6.95 -13.10
N GLY A 94 -4.65 -7.99 -12.50
CA GLY A 94 -3.21 -8.12 -12.33
C GLY A 94 -2.62 -7.27 -11.20
N TYR A 95 -3.44 -6.83 -10.23
CA TYR A 95 -2.98 -6.07 -9.06
C TYR A 95 -2.82 -6.91 -7.79
N SER A 96 -3.10 -8.21 -7.87
CA SER A 96 -2.77 -9.16 -6.81
C SER A 96 -2.40 -10.51 -7.43
N ASP A 97 -1.64 -11.30 -6.68
CA ASP A 97 -1.39 -12.71 -6.93
C ASP A 97 -1.73 -13.45 -5.65
N LEU A 98 -2.92 -14.06 -5.59
CA LEU A 98 -3.36 -14.74 -4.38
C LEU A 98 -2.57 -16.04 -4.14
N SER A 99 -1.98 -16.63 -5.18
CA SER A 99 -1.16 -17.84 -5.07
C SER A 99 0.17 -17.53 -4.39
N ALA A 100 0.79 -16.40 -4.76
CA ALA A 100 2.02 -15.91 -4.14
C ALA A 100 1.78 -15.03 -2.91
N LYS A 101 0.51 -14.75 -2.57
CA LYS A 101 0.09 -13.84 -1.49
C LYS A 101 0.70 -12.45 -1.62
N ARG A 102 0.58 -11.84 -2.80
CA ARG A 102 1.16 -10.52 -3.10
C ARG A 102 0.12 -9.54 -3.60
N VAL A 103 0.36 -8.26 -3.33
CA VAL A 103 -0.39 -7.12 -3.86
C VAL A 103 0.54 -6.20 -4.64
N LYS A 104 0.12 -5.77 -5.83
CA LYS A 104 0.86 -4.81 -6.64
C LYS A 104 0.39 -3.40 -6.32
N ALA A 105 1.31 -2.52 -5.99
CA ALA A 105 1.03 -1.12 -5.67
C ALA A 105 1.92 -0.20 -6.48
N HIS A 106 1.37 0.90 -7.01
CA HIS A 106 2.18 1.97 -7.58
C HIS A 106 2.82 2.79 -6.46
N VAL A 107 4.02 3.31 -6.72
CA VAL A 107 4.65 4.30 -5.86
C VAL A 107 4.21 5.70 -6.28
N GLU A 108 3.66 6.43 -5.32
CA GLU A 108 3.36 7.86 -5.45
C GLU A 108 4.56 8.69 -5.04
N ALA A 109 4.86 9.72 -5.85
CA ALA A 109 5.84 10.71 -5.50
C ALA A 109 5.38 11.54 -4.27
N PRO A 110 6.31 12.05 -3.45
CA PRO A 110 5.99 12.99 -2.39
C PRO A 110 5.21 14.19 -2.96
N ALA A 111 4.20 14.64 -2.21
CA ALA A 111 3.36 15.78 -2.57
C ALA A 111 4.13 17.11 -2.55
#